data_AF-A0A1B6HJR0-F1
#
_entry.id   AF-A0A1B6HJR0-F1
#
_cell.length_a   1.000
_cell.length_b   1.000
_cell.length_c   1.000
_cell.angle_alpha   90.00
_cell.angle_beta   90.00
_cell.angle_gamma   90.00
#
_symmetry.space_group_name_H-M   'P 1'
#
loop_
_entity.id
_entity.type
_entity.pdbx_description
1 polymer ?
#
loop_
_entity_poly.entity_id
_entity_poly.type
_entity_poly.pdbx_seq_one_letter_code
_entity_poly.pdbx_strand_id
1 'polypeptide(L)'
;NAKVNQSLDVRNRPNLEDLQITLGNFQLQFDGIGTLDYVIEAIVNILPNLLRHQIMLAIEEPLKIKMQEIFSDIDVEKTIKKELQQLDDVENENQEHSLERPPHEEGLTVDESRLDESIF
;
A
#
# COMPACT_ATOMS: atom_id res chain seq x y z
N ASN A 1 -11.09 -8.42 9.06
CA ASN A 1 -9.72 -8.91 8.78
C ASN A 1 -9.73 -9.42 7.34
N ALA A 2 -8.70 -9.19 6.53
CA ALA A 2 -8.69 -9.63 5.14
C ALA A 2 -7.38 -10.37 4.84
N LYS A 3 -7.49 -11.50 4.14
CA LYS A 3 -6.36 -12.35 3.76
C LYS A 3 -6.27 -12.41 2.23
N VAL A 4 -5.17 -11.90 1.71
CA VAL A 4 -4.84 -11.94 0.28
C VAL A 4 -3.65 -12.89 0.09
N ASN A 5 -3.75 -13.78 -0.88
CA ASN A 5 -2.69 -14.68 -1.29
C ASN A 5 -2.21 -14.28 -2.69
N GLN A 6 -0.90 -14.11 -2.83
CA GLN A 6 -0.25 -13.92 -4.11
C GLN A 6 0.63 -15.15 -4.37
N SER A 7 0.40 -15.82 -5.50
CA SER A 7 1.23 -16.95 -5.93
C SER A 7 2.65 -16.46 -6.29
N LEU A 8 3.64 -17.33 -6.08
CA LEU A 8 5.03 -17.10 -6.49
C LEU A 8 5.15 -16.94 -8.01
N ASP A 9 4.27 -17.60 -8.76
CA ASP A 9 4.12 -17.34 -10.19
C ASP A 9 3.27 -16.08 -10.39
N VAL A 10 3.97 -14.99 -10.71
CA VAL A 10 3.47 -13.62 -10.89
C VAL A 10 2.50 -13.44 -12.06
N ARG A 11 2.35 -14.47 -12.91
CA ARG A 11 1.29 -14.51 -13.94
C ARG A 11 -0.08 -14.80 -13.35
N ASN A 12 -0.11 -15.40 -12.16
CA ASN A 12 -1.35 -15.63 -11.45
C ASN A 12 -1.77 -14.35 -10.73
N ARG A 13 -3.06 -14.04 -10.88
CA ARG A 13 -3.68 -12.88 -10.24
C ARG A 13 -3.74 -13.07 -8.72
N PRO A 14 -3.68 -11.97 -7.93
CA PRO A 14 -3.90 -12.03 -6.50
C PRO A 14 -5.27 -12.63 -6.18
N ASN A 15 -5.33 -13.51 -5.18
CA ASN A 15 -6.56 -14.15 -4.72
C ASN A 15 -6.93 -13.66 -3.32
N LEU A 16 -8.13 -13.13 -3.16
CA LEU A 16 -8.72 -12.79 -1.88
C LEU A 16 -9.31 -14.06 -1.25
N GLU A 17 -8.53 -14.73 -0.41
CA GLU A 17 -8.93 -15.97 0.25
C GLU A 17 -10.06 -15.74 1.25
N ASP A 18 -9.94 -14.67 2.05
CA ASP A 18 -10.87 -14.39 3.15
C ASP A 18 -11.08 -12.88 3.34
N LEU A 19 -12.32 -12.50 3.64
CA LEU A 19 -12.71 -11.13 3.89
C LEU A 19 -13.71 -11.11 5.04
N GLN A 20 -13.24 -10.98 6.27
CA GLN A 20 -14.12 -10.95 7.43
C GLN A 20 -14.58 -9.53 7.72
N ILE A 21 -15.90 -9.31 7.62
CA ILE A 21 -16.54 -8.04 7.97
C ILE A 21 -17.18 -8.16 9.34
N THR A 22 -16.99 -7.15 10.18
CA THR A 22 -17.67 -7.08 11.48
C THR A 22 -18.69 -5.97 11.44
N LEU A 23 -19.97 -6.31 11.56
CA LEU A 23 -21.03 -5.31 11.71
C LEU A 23 -20.93 -4.69 13.10
N GLY A 24 -20.94 -3.36 13.23
CA GLY A 24 -20.97 -2.68 14.54
C GLY A 24 -22.35 -2.73 15.20
N ASN A 25 -22.53 -1.98 16.29
CA ASN A 25 -23.85 -1.78 16.87
C ASN A 25 -24.70 -0.95 15.90
N PHE A 26 -25.82 -1.52 15.49
CA PHE A 26 -26.79 -0.85 14.64
C PHE A 26 -27.79 -0.11 15.55
N GLN A 27 -27.87 1.20 15.42
CA GLN A 27 -28.85 2.04 16.10
C GLN A 27 -29.58 2.81 15.02
N LEU A 28 -30.89 2.63 14.94
CA LEU A 28 -31.73 3.40 14.04
C LEU A 28 -32.64 4.28 14.87
N GLN A 29 -32.45 5.59 14.74
CA GLN A 29 -33.28 6.59 15.38
C GLN A 29 -34.39 6.97 14.39
N PHE A 30 -35.64 6.81 14.81
CA PHE A 30 -36.80 7.34 14.11
C PHE A 30 -37.34 8.51 14.92
N ASP A 31 -37.62 9.63 14.25
CA ASP A 31 -38.31 10.77 14.85
C ASP A 31 -39.82 10.62 14.56
N GLY A 32 -40.51 9.76 15.31
CA GLY A 32 -41.95 9.54 15.18
C GLY A 32 -42.78 10.38 16.15
N ILE A 33 -43.97 10.82 15.69
CA ILE A 33 -44.90 11.72 16.43
C ILE A 33 -45.95 10.91 17.24
N GLY A 34 -45.83 9.58 17.39
CA GLY A 34 -46.89 8.76 17.99
C GLY A 34 -46.46 7.41 18.58
N THR A 35 -47.38 6.75 19.29
CA THR A 35 -47.10 5.53 20.11
C THR A 35 -46.71 4.27 19.34
N LEU A 36 -46.96 4.21 18.03
CA LEU A 36 -46.48 3.12 17.17
C LEU A 36 -44.94 3.15 17.01
N ASP A 37 -44.33 4.33 17.21
CA ASP A 37 -42.90 4.53 17.03
C ASP A 37 -42.07 3.67 18.01
N TYR A 38 -42.53 3.49 19.26
CA TYR A 38 -41.84 2.64 20.24
C TYR A 38 -41.73 1.17 19.81
N VAL A 39 -42.74 0.64 19.11
CA VAL A 39 -42.71 -0.75 18.62
C VAL A 39 -41.73 -0.88 17.47
N ILE A 40 -41.72 0.11 16.57
CA ILE A 40 -40.77 0.16 15.46
C ILE A 40 -39.35 0.35 15.98
N GLU A 41 -39.12 1.27 16.90
CA GLU A 41 -37.83 1.50 17.57
C GLU A 41 -37.32 0.22 18.27
N ALA A 42 -38.19 -0.54 18.92
CA ALA A 42 -37.81 -1.83 19.50
C ALA A 42 -37.41 -2.84 18.41
N ILE A 43 -38.17 -2.93 17.33
CA ILE A 43 -37.88 -3.87 16.23
C ILE A 43 -36.56 -3.50 15.54
N VAL A 44 -36.34 -2.23 15.20
CA VAL A 44 -35.15 -1.78 14.46
C VAL A 44 -33.87 -1.82 15.28
N ASN A 45 -33.98 -1.84 16.62
CA ASN A 45 -32.83 -2.07 17.49
C ASN A 45 -32.61 -3.57 17.78
N ILE A 46 -33.66 -4.38 17.94
CA ILE A 46 -33.52 -5.81 18.29
C ILE A 46 -33.23 -6.65 17.04
N LEU A 47 -34.00 -6.45 15.96
CA LEU A 47 -33.99 -7.30 14.78
C LEU A 47 -32.62 -7.34 14.10
N PRO A 48 -31.93 -6.22 13.82
CA PRO A 48 -30.62 -6.26 13.17
C PRO A 48 -29.55 -6.88 14.05
N ASN A 49 -29.66 -6.72 15.37
CA ASN A 49 -28.75 -7.36 16.32
C ASN A 49 -28.91 -8.89 16.34
N LEU A 50 -30.15 -9.39 16.25
CA LEU A 50 -30.42 -10.83 16.13
C LEU A 50 -29.98 -11.39 14.77
N LEU A 51 -30.18 -10.62 13.69
CA LEU A 51 -29.85 -11.00 12.32
C LEU A 51 -28.43 -10.60 11.92
N ARG A 52 -27.61 -10.10 12.85
CA ARG A 52 -26.28 -9.53 12.57
C ARG A 52 -25.41 -10.44 11.71
N HIS A 53 -25.43 -11.74 11.99
CA HIS A 53 -24.69 -12.74 11.24
C HIS A 53 -25.20 -12.90 9.80
N GLN A 54 -26.52 -12.86 9.59
CA GLN A 54 -27.11 -12.98 8.27
C GLN A 54 -26.83 -11.74 7.42
N ILE A 55 -26.92 -10.55 8.02
CA ILE A 55 -26.56 -9.28 7.39
C ILE A 55 -25.09 -9.30 6.99
N MET A 56 -24.20 -9.75 7.89
CA MET A 56 -22.78 -9.85 7.61
C MET A 56 -22.50 -10.77 6.43
N LEU A 57 -23.05 -11.99 6.42
CA LEU A 57 -22.87 -12.93 5.31
C LEU A 57 -23.37 -12.37 3.97
N ALA A 58 -24.54 -11.73 3.98
CA ALA A 58 -25.14 -11.14 2.79
C ALA A 58 -24.32 -9.97 2.20
N ILE A 59 -23.52 -9.28 3.02
CA ILE A 59 -22.64 -8.18 2.59
C ILE A 59 -21.24 -8.70 2.24
N GLU A 60 -20.75 -9.70 2.96
CA GLU A 60 -19.40 -10.23 2.81
C GLU A 60 -19.16 -10.87 1.44
N GLU A 61 -20.09 -11.71 0.99
CA GLU A 61 -20.01 -12.39 -0.31
C GLU A 61 -19.94 -11.42 -1.51
N PRO A 62 -20.86 -10.45 -1.68
CA PRO A 62 -20.77 -9.50 -2.80
C PRO A 62 -19.55 -8.59 -2.69
N LEU A 63 -19.13 -8.20 -1.48
CA LEU A 63 -17.93 -7.38 -1.32
C LEU A 63 -16.68 -8.16 -1.71
N LYS A 64 -16.58 -9.43 -1.32
CA LYS A 64 -15.47 -10.32 -1.70
C LYS A 64 -15.36 -10.45 -3.22
N ILE A 65 -16.50 -10.66 -3.90
CA ILE A 65 -16.54 -10.73 -5.37
C ILE A 65 -16.00 -9.43 -5.99
N LYS A 66 -16.46 -8.28 -5.50
CA LYS A 66 -16.02 -6.97 -6.02
C LYS A 66 -14.55 -6.69 -5.77
N MET A 67 -14.03 -7.03 -4.59
CA MET A 67 -12.60 -6.89 -4.32
C MET A 67 -11.76 -7.85 -5.16
N GLN A 68 -12.22 -9.08 -5.38
CA GLN A 68 -11.53 -10.02 -6.27
C GLN A 68 -11.52 -9.53 -7.72
N GLU A 69 -12.60 -8.89 -8.19
CA GLU A 69 -12.65 -8.24 -9.51
C GLU A 69 -11.55 -7.17 -9.62
N ILE A 70 -11.43 -6.28 -8.63
CA ILE A 70 -10.38 -5.25 -8.58
C ILE A 70 -8.98 -5.87 -8.56
N PHE A 71 -8.75 -6.90 -7.74
CA PHE A 71 -7.44 -7.59 -7.71
C PHE A 71 -7.13 -8.32 -9.01
N SER A 72 -8.15 -8.76 -9.74
CA SER A 72 -7.98 -9.44 -11.02
C SER A 72 -7.50 -8.51 -12.14
N ASP A 73 -7.73 -7.20 -11.99
CA ASP A 73 -7.24 -6.19 -12.93
C ASP A 73 -5.77 -5.82 -12.72
N ILE A 74 -5.18 -6.26 -11.60
CA ILE A 74 -3.77 -6.00 -11.29
C ILE A 74 -2.88 -7.00 -12.03
N ASP A 75 -2.04 -6.48 -12.92
CA ASP A 75 -0.96 -7.22 -13.55
C ASP A 75 0.31 -7.13 -12.67
N VAL A 76 0.52 -8.17 -11.88
CA VAL A 76 1.64 -8.26 -10.93
C VAL A 76 2.98 -8.33 -11.66
N GLU A 77 3.06 -9.03 -12.78
CA GLU A 77 4.28 -9.14 -13.59
C GLU A 77 4.69 -7.75 -14.13
N LYS A 78 3.73 -7.01 -14.69
CA LYS A 78 3.99 -5.65 -15.19
C LYS A 78 4.39 -4.70 -14.07
N THR A 79 3.75 -4.82 -12.91
CA THR A 79 4.06 -4.01 -11.73
C THR A 79 5.50 -4.26 -11.27
N ILE A 80 5.90 -5.52 -11.11
CA ILE A 80 7.26 -5.88 -10.70
C ILE A 80 8.29 -5.37 -11.70
N LYS A 81 8.06 -5.57 -13.01
CA LYS A 81 8.99 -5.09 -14.04
C LYS A 81 9.17 -3.57 -14.01
N LYS A 82 8.09 -2.82 -13.78
CA LYS A 82 8.14 -1.37 -13.68
C LYS A 82 8.92 -0.90 -12.45
N GLU A 83 8.74 -1.56 -11.31
CA GLU A 83 9.49 -1.22 -10.09
C GLU A 83 10.97 -1.57 -10.22
N LEU A 84 11.30 -2.72 -10.83
CA LEU A 84 12.69 -3.09 -11.12
C LEU A 84 13.38 -2.08 -12.05
N GLN A 85 12.69 -1.63 -13.11
CA GLN A 85 13.22 -0.59 -14.01
C GLN A 85 13.49 0.72 -13.28
N GLN A 86 12.58 1.17 -12.42
CA GLN A 86 12.79 2.39 -11.63
C GLN A 86 13.99 2.27 -10.69
N LEU A 87 14.23 1.09 -10.11
CA LEU A 87 15.40 0.86 -9.27
C LEU A 87 16.70 0.89 -10.08
N ASP A 88 16.71 0.27 -11.26
CA ASP A 88 17.86 0.29 -12.16
C ASP A 88 18.15 1.72 -12.67
N ASP A 89 17.12 2.50 -12.97
CA ASP A 89 17.25 3.89 -13.41
C ASP A 89 17.85 4.76 -12.29
N VAL A 90 17.37 4.60 -11.05
CA VAL A 90 17.94 5.28 -9.88
C VAL A 90 19.38 4.85 -9.62
N GLU A 91 19.72 3.58 -9.78
CA GLU A 91 21.10 3.11 -9.63
C GLU A 91 22.03 3.69 -10.70
N ASN A 92 21.58 3.77 -11.96
CA ASN A 92 22.33 4.38 -13.05
C ASN A 92 22.50 5.90 -12.87
N GLU A 93 21.48 6.64 -12.43
CA GLU A 93 21.59 8.07 -12.11
C GLU A 93 22.62 8.33 -10.99
N ASN A 94 22.67 7.46 -9.97
CA ASN A 94 23.68 7.55 -8.91
C ASN A 94 25.10 7.21 -9.40
N GLN A 95 25.23 6.36 -10.43
CA GLN A 95 26.52 6.04 -11.07
C GLN A 95 26.99 7.16 -12.02
N GLU A 96 26.09 7.79 -12.79
CA GLU A 96 26.42 8.94 -13.64
C GLU A 96 26.80 10.18 -12.81
N HIS A 97 26.13 10.42 -11.68
CA HIS A 97 26.49 11.49 -10.74
C HIS A 97 27.86 11.26 -10.05
N SER A 98 28.35 10.03 -10.05
CA SER A 98 29.71 9.69 -9.60
C SER A 98 30.79 9.89 -10.68
N LEU A 99 30.39 10.02 -11.96
CA LEU A 99 31.28 10.19 -13.12
C LEU A 99 31.44 11.68 -13.53
N GLU A 100 30.54 12.57 -13.12
CA GLU A 100 30.73 14.03 -13.22
C GLU A 100 31.59 14.56 -12.05
N ARG A 101 32.86 14.15 -11.96
CA ARG A 101 33.85 14.91 -11.16
C ARG A 101 34.45 16.02 -12.04
N PRO A 102 34.53 17.28 -11.55
CA PRO A 102 35.05 18.40 -12.32
C PRO A 102 36.53 18.21 -12.71
N PRO A 103 37.01 18.91 -13.76
CA PRO A 103 38.28 18.62 -14.41
C PRO A 103 39.47 18.91 -13.49
N HIS A 104 40.52 18.10 -13.68
CA HIS A 104 41.87 18.22 -13.12
C HIS A 104 42.22 19.65 -12.62
N GLU A 105 42.37 19.80 -11.30
CA GLU A 105 43.11 20.93 -10.75
C GLU A 105 44.60 20.76 -11.11
N GLU A 106 45.06 21.54 -12.09
CA GLU A 106 46.46 21.90 -12.21
C GLU A 106 46.88 22.64 -10.93
N GLY A 107 47.88 22.13 -10.21
CA GLY A 107 48.59 22.92 -9.20
C GLY A 107 49.06 22.14 -7.97
N LEU A 108 50.25 21.56 -8.05
CA LEU A 108 51.45 22.08 -7.37
C LEU A 108 52.56 21.05 -7.57
N THR A 109 53.45 21.30 -8.53
CA THR A 109 54.74 20.63 -8.54
C THR A 109 55.51 21.11 -7.31
N VAL A 110 55.64 20.25 -6.30
CA VAL A 110 56.57 20.50 -5.20
C VAL A 110 57.97 20.32 -5.79
N ASP A 111 58.61 21.45 -6.09
CA ASP A 111 59.99 21.51 -6.55
C ASP A 111 60.92 21.14 -5.39
N GLU A 112 61.36 19.89 -5.38
CA GLU A 112 62.20 19.27 -4.35
C GLU A 112 63.69 19.63 -4.48
N SER A 113 64.02 20.85 -4.94
CA SER A 113 65.41 21.23 -5.28
C SER A 113 66.01 22.39 -4.48
N ARG A 114 65.44 22.78 -3.33
CA ARG A 114 66.00 23.86 -2.47
C ARG A 114 66.18 23.47 -1.00
N LEU A 115 66.96 22.42 -0.76
CA LEU A 115 67.60 22.17 0.54
C LEU A 115 69.11 22.37 0.44
N ASP A 116 69.55 23.62 0.30
CA ASP A 116 70.85 24.05 0.84
C ASP A 116 70.84 25.59 0.94
N GLU A 117 70.98 26.07 2.17
CA GLU A 117 71.95 27.09 2.58
C GLU A 117 71.42 27.94 3.73
N SER A 118 72.17 27.88 4.82
CA SER A 118 72.32 28.89 5.86
C SER A 118 71.12 29.14 6.76
N ILE A 119 71.26 28.79 8.04
CA ILE A 119 71.45 29.81 9.08
C ILE A 119 72.43 29.23 10.11
N PHE A 120 73.48 30.02 10.35
CA PHE A 120 74.45 29.94 11.44
C PHE A 120 73.79 29.91 12.83
#